data_AF-A0A949Z6P4-F1
#
_entry.id   AF-A0A949Z6P4-F1
#
_cell.length_a   1.000
_cell.length_b   1.000
_cell.length_c   1.000
_cell.angle_alpha   90.00
_cell.angle_beta   90.00
_cell.angle_gamma   90.00
#
_symmetry.space_group_name_H-M   'P 1'
#
loop_
_entity.id
_entity.type
_entity.pdbx_description
1 polymer ?
#
loop_
_entity_poly.entity_id
_entity_poly.type
_entity_poly.pdbx_seq_one_letter_code
_entity_poly.pdbx_strand_id
1 'polypeptide(L)'
;MHPVIRIVLLINIILALVSGTGTALSQQASASPGKPAPASTPIPLAKVPLEAQSTLASLQEIEANVSRDQSSAEASVRTLSELTNEIDARVAEDRRLLTSSPSLEVLFPLKLAWQSFGVRLSASARELTQHATSLEEQLGRLDKLTKIWQATLQSAKQPEAPLPVLQSVQSASDSVERTRQSTESARARVLALQSRISEQETRVRTALSLIEQGENRALKSIFVRDSPPIWSLQTSLGTEWAQHSGESFSLQRKASAAFIKRLPFTFLIHALFIVLISTALHWMRRRIGKLAQEKPDLQRALPILDLPVSTAFALSILIIPSVYAQAPRLIQALMGTVTLIPTVAVLRRLLRRGSYPILNALVILYFVGILQVLVASLPVLARFIFLGQVLGAAVFLVWVLRSWRSPAETVETHGFIWRTIRATAKIGLVLLPVAFLANIFGYVNLGNLLGIIFLKSVYIAAVLYTVIRIIEGLIIIALHIRPLGSLRVISLHRPMLQRRTCRLLELLAFLFWLNVLLNFFGLRESLIASIEAALNANLAIGSFNITPGGILAFLITVWASF
;
A
#
# COMPACT_ATOMS: atom_id res chain seq x y z
N MET A 1 -26.79 -21.30 14.11
CA MET A 1 -26.75 -20.25 13.07
C MET A 1 -26.72 -18.90 13.80
N HIS A 2 -25.86 -17.91 13.58
CA HIS A 2 -24.46 -17.90 13.12
C HIS A 2 -23.70 -16.77 13.89
N PRO A 3 -22.80 -17.09 14.85
CA PRO A 3 -21.90 -16.10 15.49
C PRO A 3 -20.87 -15.48 14.52
N VAL A 4 -20.83 -16.01 13.29
CA VAL A 4 -19.98 -15.58 12.18
C VAL A 4 -20.34 -14.17 11.70
N ILE A 5 -21.62 -13.79 11.75
CA ILE A 5 -22.09 -12.46 11.34
C ILE A 5 -21.71 -11.41 12.40
N ARG A 6 -21.64 -11.79 13.69
CA ARG A 6 -21.28 -10.87 14.79
C ARG A 6 -19.82 -10.42 14.69
N ILE A 7 -18.94 -11.33 14.24
CA ILE A 7 -17.51 -11.05 14.01
C ILE A 7 -17.31 -10.19 12.75
N VAL A 8 -18.14 -10.35 11.72
CA VAL A 8 -18.07 -9.59 10.46
C VAL A 8 -18.46 -8.12 10.67
N LEU A 9 -19.43 -7.84 11.55
CA LEU A 9 -19.79 -6.48 11.93
C LEU A 9 -18.74 -5.83 12.85
N LEU A 10 -18.17 -6.58 13.80
CA LEU A 10 -17.08 -6.08 14.66
C LEU A 10 -15.83 -5.67 13.85
N ILE A 11 -15.47 -6.43 12.81
CA ILE A 11 -14.33 -6.11 11.94
C ILE A 11 -14.65 -4.88 11.04
N ASN A 12 -15.88 -4.73 10.55
CA ASN A 12 -16.28 -3.55 9.79
C ASN A 12 -16.41 -2.28 10.66
N ILE A 13 -16.83 -2.41 11.92
CA ILE A 13 -16.88 -1.31 12.90
C ILE A 13 -15.46 -0.88 13.31
N ILE A 14 -14.54 -1.82 13.48
CA ILE A 14 -13.12 -1.50 13.75
C ILE A 14 -12.45 -0.84 12.52
N LEU A 15 -12.84 -1.21 11.30
CA LEU A 15 -12.32 -0.57 10.08
C LEU A 15 -12.93 0.83 9.83
N ALA A 16 -14.15 1.10 10.31
CA ALA A 16 -14.79 2.41 10.26
C ALA A 16 -14.30 3.37 11.36
N LEU A 17 -13.89 2.87 12.53
CA LEU A 17 -13.35 3.70 13.63
C LEU A 17 -11.92 4.23 13.37
N VAL A 18 -11.18 3.66 12.42
CA VAL A 18 -9.80 4.09 12.09
C VAL A 18 -9.74 5.29 11.12
N SER A 19 -10.88 5.71 10.55
CA SER A 19 -10.94 6.82 9.57
C SER A 19 -11.46 8.14 10.15
N GLY A 20 -11.72 8.22 11.46
CA GLY A 20 -12.25 9.40 12.13
C GLY A 20 -11.22 10.20 12.92
N THR A 21 -10.10 10.63 12.31
CA THR A 21 -9.29 11.70 12.91
C THR A 21 -9.90 13.04 12.56
N GLY A 22 -10.82 13.51 13.41
CA GLY A 22 -11.33 14.86 13.36
C GLY A 22 -10.18 15.86 13.48
N THR A 23 -9.98 16.65 12.43
CA THR A 23 -9.16 17.85 12.44
C THR A 23 -9.84 18.85 13.38
N ALA A 24 -9.35 18.95 14.60
CA ALA A 24 -9.64 20.10 15.46
C ALA A 24 -9.05 21.34 14.77
N LEU A 25 -9.92 22.22 14.26
CA LEU A 25 -9.54 23.57 13.85
C LEU A 25 -9.06 24.29 15.11
N SER A 26 -7.75 24.50 15.21
CA SER A 26 -7.17 25.43 16.17
C SER A 26 -7.65 26.83 15.79
N GLN A 27 -8.59 27.34 16.58
CA GLN A 27 -9.10 28.68 16.49
C GLN A 27 -7.95 29.64 16.82
N GLN A 28 -7.47 30.35 15.79
CA GLN A 28 -6.41 31.33 15.93
C GLN A 28 -6.93 32.50 16.77
N ALA A 29 -6.57 32.52 18.06
CA ALA A 29 -6.78 33.66 18.92
C ALA A 29 -5.98 34.85 18.37
N SER A 30 -6.68 35.90 17.97
CA SER A 30 -6.08 37.18 17.60
C SER A 30 -5.20 37.68 18.75
N ALA A 31 -3.89 37.77 18.49
CA ALA A 31 -2.96 38.39 19.41
C ALA A 31 -3.31 39.88 19.53
N SER A 32 -3.72 40.29 20.73
CA SER A 32 -3.81 41.69 21.12
C SER A 32 -2.40 42.31 21.15
N PRO A 33 -2.23 43.62 20.88
CA PRO A 33 -0.92 44.25 20.77
C PRO A 33 -0.13 44.11 22.07
N GLY A 34 1.08 43.55 21.97
CA GLY A 34 1.99 43.40 23.09
C GLY A 34 2.35 44.74 23.71
N LYS A 35 1.99 44.91 24.99
CA LYS A 35 2.48 45.97 25.88
C LYS A 35 4.02 45.99 25.83
N PRO A 36 4.69 47.15 25.73
CA PRO A 36 6.15 47.22 25.61
C PRO A 36 6.83 46.50 26.78
N ALA A 37 7.75 45.59 26.45
CA ALA A 37 8.52 44.84 27.42
C ALA A 37 9.33 45.80 28.31
N PRO A 38 9.37 45.61 29.64
CA PRO A 38 10.22 46.40 30.51
C PRO A 38 11.69 46.26 30.11
N ALA A 39 12.46 47.34 30.25
CA ALA A 39 13.89 47.36 29.96
C ALA A 39 14.61 46.23 30.72
N SER A 40 15.49 45.51 30.03
CA SER A 40 16.25 44.40 30.60
C SER A 40 17.16 44.92 31.72
N THR A 41 16.97 44.41 32.93
CA THR A 41 17.75 44.83 34.10
C THR A 41 19.19 44.33 33.97
N PRO A 42 20.22 45.20 34.10
CA PRO A 42 21.62 44.79 34.04
C PRO A 42 21.98 43.81 35.16
N ILE A 43 22.92 42.90 34.88
CA ILE A 43 23.47 42.01 35.90
C ILE A 43 24.34 42.84 36.86
N PRO A 44 24.13 42.76 38.19
CA PRO A 44 25.01 43.43 39.15
C PRO A 44 26.46 42.96 39.00
N LEU A 45 27.42 43.89 38.98
CA LEU A 45 28.84 43.62 38.71
C LEU A 45 29.44 42.50 39.58
N ALA A 46 29.00 42.37 40.85
CA ALA A 46 29.44 41.33 41.77
C ALA A 46 29.00 39.90 41.38
N LYS A 47 27.93 39.75 40.58
CA LYS A 47 27.40 38.46 40.13
C LYS A 47 27.88 38.06 38.74
N VAL A 48 28.54 38.96 38.01
CA VAL A 48 28.98 38.75 36.63
C VAL A 48 29.76 37.45 36.40
N PRO A 49 30.74 37.06 37.23
CA PRO A 49 31.48 35.81 37.01
C PRO A 49 30.59 34.56 37.06
N LEU A 50 29.62 34.54 37.99
CA LEU A 50 28.74 33.40 38.22
C LEU A 50 27.66 33.31 37.12
N GLU A 51 27.09 34.45 36.73
CA GLU A 51 26.13 34.53 35.61
C GLU A 51 26.81 34.25 34.25
N ALA A 52 28.07 34.63 34.08
CA ALA A 52 28.86 34.30 32.88
C ALA A 52 29.05 32.77 32.77
N GLN A 53 29.37 32.10 33.88
CA GLN A 53 29.52 30.64 33.90
C GLN A 53 28.18 29.92 33.64
N SER A 54 27.08 30.40 34.22
CA SER A 54 25.73 29.89 33.94
C SER A 54 25.32 30.10 32.47
N THR A 55 25.66 31.26 31.90
CA THR A 55 25.42 31.56 30.49
C THR A 55 26.20 30.59 29.59
N LEU A 56 27.49 30.37 29.86
CA LEU A 56 28.30 29.43 29.09
C LEU A 56 27.74 28.00 29.14
N ALA A 57 27.27 27.54 30.31
CA ALA A 57 26.62 26.22 30.43
C ALA A 57 25.32 26.16 29.60
N SER A 58 24.52 27.22 29.62
CA SER A 58 23.29 27.32 28.81
C SER A 58 23.59 27.34 27.31
N LEU A 59 24.66 28.04 26.89
CA LEU A 59 25.11 28.06 25.50
C LEU A 59 25.59 26.69 25.04
N GLN A 60 26.30 25.93 25.89
CA GLN A 60 26.69 24.55 25.58
C GLN A 60 25.49 23.63 25.37
N GLU A 61 24.42 23.79 26.16
CA GLU A 61 23.17 23.04 25.96
C GLU A 61 22.50 23.41 24.63
N ILE A 62 22.44 24.70 24.30
CA ILE A 62 21.89 25.19 23.03
C ILE A 62 22.72 24.64 21.86
N GLU A 63 24.05 24.73 21.91
CA GLU A 63 24.94 24.21 20.88
C GLU A 63 24.80 22.69 20.68
N ALA A 64 24.64 21.93 21.76
CA ALA A 64 24.37 20.50 21.69
C ALA A 64 23.03 20.20 21.00
N ASN A 65 21.98 20.99 21.28
CA ASN A 65 20.67 20.84 20.65
C ASN A 65 20.71 21.26 19.16
N VAL A 66 21.35 22.39 18.82
CA VAL A 66 21.56 22.84 17.43
C VAL A 66 22.33 21.79 16.63
N SER A 67 23.39 21.21 17.21
CA SER A 67 24.20 20.18 16.55
C SER A 67 23.39 18.90 16.28
N ARG A 68 22.54 18.50 17.23
CA ARG A 68 21.63 17.36 17.07
C ARG A 68 20.62 17.63 15.96
N ASP A 69 19.96 18.78 15.99
CA ASP A 69 18.98 19.20 14.97
C ASP A 69 19.62 19.30 13.58
N GLN A 70 20.86 19.79 13.50
CA GLN A 70 21.61 19.85 12.25
C GLN A 70 21.94 18.46 11.70
N SER A 71 22.35 17.52 12.54
CA SER A 71 22.59 16.14 12.10
C SER A 71 21.32 15.46 11.55
N SER A 72 20.17 15.75 12.16
CA SER A 72 18.85 15.29 11.72
C SER A 72 18.45 15.91 10.38
N ALA A 73 18.69 17.22 10.22
CA ALA A 73 18.45 17.93 8.98
C ALA A 73 19.33 17.42 7.84
N GLU A 74 20.60 17.08 8.10
CA GLU A 74 21.51 16.47 7.11
C GLU A 74 21.06 15.07 6.69
N ALA A 75 20.56 14.25 7.61
CA ALA A 75 19.94 12.98 7.27
C ALA A 75 18.71 13.19 6.37
N SER A 76 17.87 14.18 6.71
CA SER A 76 16.71 14.58 5.91
C SER A 76 17.09 15.05 4.50
N VAL A 77 18.21 15.77 4.32
CA VAL A 77 18.73 16.18 3.00
C VAL A 77 19.03 14.96 2.12
N ARG A 78 19.69 13.94 2.68
CA ARG A 78 20.04 12.72 1.94
C ARG A 78 18.77 11.98 1.50
N THR A 79 17.84 11.77 2.42
CA THR A 79 16.55 11.12 2.13
C THR A 79 15.74 11.91 1.10
N LEU A 80 15.70 13.24 1.19
CA LEU A 80 15.00 14.09 0.24
C LEU A 80 15.64 14.05 -1.15
N SER A 81 16.96 14.00 -1.25
CA SER A 81 17.67 13.91 -2.52
C SER A 81 17.41 12.57 -3.22
N GLU A 82 17.43 11.48 -2.46
CA GLU A 82 17.04 10.15 -2.96
C GLU A 82 15.59 10.14 -3.46
N LEU A 83 14.68 10.72 -2.68
CA LEU A 83 13.27 10.81 -3.01
C LEU A 83 13.02 11.68 -4.24
N THR A 84 13.76 12.79 -4.39
CA THR A 84 13.67 13.69 -5.54
C THR A 84 14.10 12.97 -6.81
N ASN A 85 15.22 12.26 -6.78
CA ASN A 85 15.68 11.46 -7.92
C ASN A 85 14.65 10.37 -8.32
N GLU A 86 13.98 9.77 -7.33
CA GLU A 86 12.92 8.78 -7.56
C GLU A 86 11.67 9.42 -8.18
N ILE A 87 11.25 10.58 -7.65
CA ILE A 87 10.16 11.39 -8.21
C ILE A 87 10.49 11.78 -9.66
N ASP A 88 11.70 12.24 -9.95
CA ASP A 88 12.13 12.62 -11.30
C ASP A 88 12.05 11.47 -12.30
N ALA A 89 12.57 10.30 -11.90
CA ALA A 89 12.49 9.09 -12.71
C ALA A 89 11.03 8.68 -12.99
N ARG A 90 10.16 8.83 -11.98
CA ARG A 90 8.72 8.51 -12.10
C ARG A 90 7.94 9.51 -12.92
N VAL A 91 8.19 10.82 -12.78
CA VAL A 91 7.56 11.84 -13.64
C VAL A 91 7.88 11.55 -15.11
N ALA A 92 9.14 11.23 -15.43
CA ALA A 92 9.56 10.94 -16.79
C ALA A 92 8.88 9.69 -17.37
N GLU A 93 8.72 8.63 -16.55
CA GLU A 93 8.01 7.39 -16.92
C GLU A 93 6.51 7.66 -17.13
N ASP A 94 5.87 8.30 -16.15
CA ASP A 94 4.42 8.39 -16.06
C ASP A 94 3.84 9.41 -17.04
N ARG A 95 4.57 10.47 -17.35
CA ARG A 95 4.14 11.47 -18.34
C ARG A 95 3.91 10.85 -19.72
N ARG A 96 4.76 9.90 -20.13
CA ARG A 96 4.61 9.17 -21.41
C ARG A 96 3.41 8.21 -21.38
N LEU A 97 3.11 7.62 -20.22
CA LEU A 97 1.97 6.73 -20.07
C LEU A 97 0.65 7.50 -20.07
N LEU A 98 0.60 8.66 -19.41
CA LEU A 98 -0.60 9.50 -19.32
C LEU A 98 -1.00 10.13 -20.66
N THR A 99 -0.05 10.37 -21.56
CA THR A 99 -0.34 10.86 -22.93
C THR A 99 -1.06 9.83 -23.79
N SER A 100 -0.91 8.54 -23.49
CA SER A 100 -1.44 7.43 -24.29
C SER A 100 -2.84 6.95 -23.86
N SER A 101 -3.57 7.76 -23.08
CA SER A 101 -4.90 7.42 -22.52
C SER A 101 -4.94 6.03 -21.87
N PRO A 102 -4.18 5.82 -20.79
CA PRO A 102 -3.99 4.50 -20.19
C PRO A 102 -5.29 3.98 -19.55
N SER A 103 -5.43 2.65 -19.50
CA SER A 103 -6.58 2.00 -18.87
C SER A 103 -6.57 2.15 -17.34
N LEU A 104 -7.73 1.92 -16.69
CA LEU A 104 -7.85 1.97 -15.22
C LEU A 104 -6.88 1.02 -14.51
N GLU A 105 -6.59 -0.14 -15.10
CA GLU A 105 -5.59 -1.08 -14.59
C GLU A 105 -4.20 -0.43 -14.42
N VAL A 106 -3.86 0.49 -15.31
CA VAL A 106 -2.54 1.14 -15.35
C VAL A 106 -2.50 2.35 -14.42
N LEU A 107 -3.61 3.09 -14.33
CA LEU A 107 -3.74 4.32 -13.55
C LEU A 107 -3.78 4.07 -12.04
N PHE A 108 -4.49 3.03 -11.60
CA PHE A 108 -4.68 2.82 -10.17
C PHE A 108 -3.38 2.47 -9.40
N PRO A 109 -2.52 1.54 -9.85
CA PRO A 109 -1.21 1.31 -9.22
C PRO A 109 -0.33 2.56 -9.24
N LEU A 110 -0.52 3.43 -10.23
CA LEU A 110 0.18 4.71 -10.33
C LEU A 110 -0.26 5.66 -9.21
N LYS A 111 -1.57 5.82 -9.02
CA LYS A 111 -2.14 6.61 -7.92
C LYS A 111 -1.59 6.17 -6.57
N LEU A 112 -1.58 4.86 -6.30
CA LEU A 112 -1.05 4.32 -5.04
C LEU A 112 0.45 4.64 -4.83
N ALA A 113 1.26 4.54 -5.89
CA ALA A 113 2.67 4.87 -5.82
C ALA A 113 2.88 6.36 -5.49
N TRP A 114 2.17 7.27 -6.17
CA TRP A 114 2.25 8.71 -5.92
C TRP A 114 1.71 9.12 -4.54
N GLN A 115 0.63 8.50 -4.07
CA GLN A 115 0.13 8.71 -2.71
C GLN A 115 1.18 8.35 -1.66
N SER A 116 1.96 7.29 -1.89
CA SER A 116 3.04 6.89 -0.97
C SER A 116 4.17 7.93 -0.87
N PHE A 117 4.50 8.62 -1.98
CA PHE A 117 5.43 9.75 -1.95
C PHE A 117 4.85 10.91 -1.15
N GLY A 118 3.56 11.23 -1.33
CA GLY A 118 2.87 12.25 -0.55
C GLY A 118 2.93 11.98 0.96
N VAL A 119 2.67 10.73 1.38
CA VAL A 119 2.75 10.35 2.80
C VAL A 119 4.17 10.54 3.35
N ARG A 120 5.21 10.14 2.60
CA ARG A 120 6.62 10.30 3.02
C ARG A 120 7.03 11.76 3.12
N LEU A 121 6.71 12.57 2.11
CA LEU A 121 6.98 14.01 2.12
C LEU A 121 6.30 14.70 3.30
N SER A 122 5.04 14.36 3.57
CA SER A 122 4.30 14.93 4.71
C SER A 122 4.90 14.55 6.07
N ALA A 123 5.48 13.36 6.19
CA ALA A 123 6.17 12.94 7.41
C ALA A 123 7.46 13.77 7.61
N SER A 124 8.27 13.91 6.57
CA SER A 124 9.48 14.75 6.59
C SER A 124 9.16 16.24 6.79
N ALA A 125 8.06 16.75 6.24
CA ALA A 125 7.60 18.12 6.45
C ALA A 125 7.27 18.39 7.92
N ARG A 126 6.57 17.45 8.58
CA ARG A 126 6.27 17.54 10.02
C ARG A 126 7.53 17.54 10.88
N GLU A 127 8.48 16.65 10.58
CA GLU A 127 9.77 16.60 11.27
C GLU A 127 10.55 17.91 11.13
N LEU A 128 10.69 18.45 9.91
CA LEU A 128 11.36 19.75 9.70
C LEU A 128 10.62 20.91 10.35
N THR A 129 9.30 20.85 10.48
CA THR A 129 8.52 21.88 11.18
C THR A 129 8.82 21.87 12.69
N GLN A 130 8.97 20.68 13.28
CA GLN A 130 9.39 20.53 14.67
C GLN A 130 10.79 21.10 14.89
N HIS A 131 11.74 20.81 13.99
CA HIS A 131 13.09 21.38 14.06
C HIS A 131 13.10 22.91 13.91
N ALA A 132 12.32 23.47 12.98
CA ALA A 132 12.22 24.92 12.82
C ALA A 132 11.67 25.59 14.10
N THR A 133 10.69 24.97 14.74
CA THR A 133 10.10 25.47 16.00
C THR A 133 11.12 25.43 17.14
N SER A 134 11.89 24.34 17.26
CA SER A 134 12.99 24.20 18.24
C SER A 134 14.04 25.31 18.07
N LEU A 135 14.48 25.55 16.83
CA LEU A 135 15.47 26.58 16.52
C LEU A 135 14.93 28.00 16.80
N GLU A 136 13.65 28.26 16.53
CA GLU A 136 13.02 29.55 16.87
C GLU A 136 12.94 29.78 18.38
N GLU A 137 12.65 28.74 19.17
CA GLU A 137 12.68 28.84 20.63
C GLU A 137 14.09 29.14 21.13
N GLN A 138 15.11 28.47 20.59
CA GLN A 138 16.52 28.70 20.93
C GLN A 138 16.96 30.13 20.57
N LEU A 139 16.61 30.63 19.38
CA LEU A 139 16.86 32.03 19.00
C LEU A 139 16.16 33.01 19.96
N GLY A 140 14.93 32.72 20.39
CA GLY A 140 14.23 33.53 21.38
C GLY A 140 14.93 33.57 22.75
N ARG A 141 15.60 32.48 23.17
CA ARG A 141 16.43 32.45 24.37
C ARG A 141 17.73 33.24 24.19
N LEU A 142 18.39 33.08 23.05
CA LEU A 142 19.62 33.82 22.72
C LEU A 142 19.38 35.32 22.63
N ASP A 143 18.28 35.77 22.03
CA ASP A 143 17.92 37.20 21.96
C ASP A 143 17.70 37.82 23.36
N LYS A 144 17.18 37.05 24.32
CA LYS A 144 17.07 37.50 25.72
C LYS A 144 18.45 37.64 26.36
N LEU A 145 19.33 36.66 26.16
CA LEU A 145 20.70 36.71 26.67
C LEU A 145 21.48 37.89 26.06
N THR A 146 21.37 38.11 24.75
CA THR A 146 22.01 39.24 24.06
C THR A 146 21.58 40.57 24.69
N LYS A 147 20.28 40.77 24.95
CA LYS A 147 19.77 42.00 25.59
C LYS A 147 20.30 42.20 27.01
N ILE A 148 20.36 41.13 27.82
CA ILE A 148 20.87 41.19 29.20
C ILE A 148 22.36 41.54 29.22
N TRP A 149 23.16 40.87 28.37
CA TRP A 149 24.61 41.08 28.33
C TRP A 149 24.99 42.42 27.70
N GLN A 150 24.22 42.93 26.72
CA GLN A 150 24.38 44.30 26.20
C GLN A 150 24.08 45.36 27.26
N ALA A 151 22.99 45.21 28.03
CA ALA A 151 22.67 46.13 29.12
C ALA A 151 23.77 46.10 30.22
N THR A 152 24.29 44.91 30.51
CA THR A 152 25.40 44.71 31.47
C THR A 152 26.71 45.35 30.97
N LEU A 153 27.02 45.22 29.67
CA LEU A 153 28.18 45.85 29.06
C LEU A 153 28.08 47.38 29.09
N GLN A 154 26.90 47.95 28.84
CA GLN A 154 26.67 49.40 28.96
C GLN A 154 26.84 49.89 30.40
N SER A 155 26.34 49.14 31.39
CA SER A 155 26.51 49.47 32.81
C SER A 155 27.95 49.34 33.28
N ALA A 156 28.73 48.41 32.72
CA ALA A 156 30.12 48.16 33.10
C ALA A 156 31.11 49.20 32.54
N LYS A 157 30.73 50.03 31.57
CA LYS A 157 31.59 51.10 31.01
C LYS A 157 31.71 52.35 31.89
N GLN A 158 31.09 52.37 33.08
CA GLN A 158 31.24 53.44 34.05
C GLN A 158 32.64 53.40 34.73
N PRO A 159 33.14 54.52 35.30
CA PRO A 159 34.56 54.68 35.68
C PRO A 159 35.15 53.72 36.73
N GLU A 160 34.35 52.85 37.35
CA GLU A 160 34.74 52.03 38.52
C GLU A 160 34.79 50.50 38.26
N ALA A 161 34.61 50.02 37.03
CA ALA A 161 34.58 48.57 36.77
C ALA A 161 35.99 47.93 36.65
N PRO A 162 36.29 46.84 37.40
CA PRO A 162 37.55 46.11 37.26
C PRO A 162 37.72 45.44 35.87
N LEU A 163 38.93 45.52 35.29
CA LEU A 163 39.32 44.90 34.01
C LEU A 163 38.87 43.43 33.84
N PRO A 164 39.01 42.54 34.84
CA PRO A 164 38.56 41.13 34.71
C PRO A 164 37.05 40.97 34.50
N VAL A 165 36.25 41.90 35.06
CA VAL A 165 34.79 41.89 34.91
C VAL A 165 34.42 42.32 33.49
N LEU A 166 35.08 43.35 32.95
CA LEU A 166 34.91 43.77 31.56
C LEU A 166 35.27 42.66 30.56
N GLN A 167 36.37 41.94 30.79
CA GLN A 167 36.75 40.78 29.94
C GLN A 167 35.72 39.66 30.00
N SER A 168 35.16 39.37 31.19
CA SER A 168 34.13 38.33 31.36
C SER A 168 32.82 38.69 30.65
N VAL A 169 32.37 39.94 30.74
CA VAL A 169 31.17 40.44 30.02
C VAL A 169 31.38 40.37 28.52
N GLN A 170 32.55 40.76 28.01
CA GLN A 170 32.86 40.71 26.59
C GLN A 170 32.89 39.26 26.09
N SER A 171 33.56 38.36 26.79
CA SER A 171 33.64 36.94 26.43
C SER A 171 32.27 36.25 26.41
N ALA A 172 31.41 36.55 27.39
CA ALA A 172 30.04 36.05 27.41
C ALA A 172 29.22 36.60 26.24
N SER A 173 29.31 37.91 25.96
CA SER A 173 28.63 38.55 24.82
C SER A 173 29.06 37.96 23.47
N ASP A 174 30.37 37.80 23.27
CA ASP A 174 30.93 37.22 22.04
C ASP A 174 30.47 35.77 21.84
N SER A 175 30.37 35.00 22.94
CA SER A 175 29.92 33.60 22.89
C SER A 175 28.43 33.50 22.55
N VAL A 176 27.58 34.34 23.16
CA VAL A 176 26.15 34.43 22.82
C VAL A 176 25.97 34.77 21.33
N GLU A 177 26.73 35.74 20.82
CA GLU A 177 26.63 36.15 19.41
C GLU A 177 27.09 35.05 18.44
N ARG A 178 28.16 34.31 18.76
CA ARG A 178 28.58 33.14 17.96
C ARG A 178 27.51 32.06 17.92
N THR A 179 26.94 31.69 19.06
CA THR A 179 25.88 30.68 19.12
C THR A 179 24.62 31.15 18.39
N ARG A 180 24.30 32.46 18.46
CA ARG A 180 23.20 33.10 17.70
C ARG A 180 23.41 32.96 16.20
N GLN A 181 24.58 33.33 15.68
CA GLN A 181 24.90 33.19 14.25
C GLN A 181 24.85 31.73 13.76
N SER A 182 25.35 30.78 14.57
CA SER A 182 25.26 29.35 14.25
C SER A 182 23.80 28.88 14.17
N THR A 183 22.96 29.29 15.13
CA THR A 183 21.54 28.94 15.20
C THR A 183 20.75 29.58 14.05
N GLU A 184 21.02 30.85 13.70
CA GLU A 184 20.43 31.53 12.54
C GLU A 184 20.78 30.81 11.23
N SER A 185 22.04 30.37 11.08
CA SER A 185 22.50 29.58 9.94
C SER A 185 21.79 28.23 9.84
N ALA A 186 21.60 27.54 10.98
CA ALA A 186 20.83 26.30 11.04
C ALA A 186 19.36 26.52 10.65
N ARG A 187 18.72 27.60 11.14
CA ARG A 187 17.35 27.97 10.76
C ARG A 187 17.23 28.22 9.25
N ALA A 188 18.15 28.98 8.66
CA ALA A 188 18.16 29.24 7.23
C ALA A 188 18.25 27.94 6.41
N ARG A 189 19.08 26.97 6.83
CA ARG A 189 19.15 25.64 6.19
C ARG A 189 17.83 24.87 6.30
N VAL A 190 17.20 24.85 7.47
CA VAL A 190 15.91 24.16 7.67
C VAL A 190 14.80 24.79 6.82
N LEU A 191 14.72 26.12 6.76
CA LEU A 191 13.76 26.82 5.91
C LEU A 191 13.97 26.55 4.42
N ALA A 192 15.23 26.50 3.96
CA ALA A 192 15.54 26.11 2.59
C ALA A 192 15.09 24.67 2.28
N LEU A 193 15.20 23.74 3.24
CA LEU A 193 14.69 22.38 3.09
C LEU A 193 13.17 22.31 3.06
N GLN A 194 12.49 23.08 3.91
CA GLN A 194 11.02 23.18 3.89
C GLN A 194 10.51 23.68 2.53
N SER A 195 11.19 24.67 1.94
CA SER A 195 10.86 25.15 0.58
C SER A 195 11.01 24.05 -0.46
N ARG A 196 12.09 23.25 -0.39
CA ARG A 196 12.31 22.12 -1.31
C ARG A 196 11.27 21.02 -1.15
N ILE A 197 10.89 20.68 0.09
CA ILE A 197 9.82 19.69 0.33
C ILE A 197 8.50 20.19 -0.24
N SER A 198 8.16 21.46 -0.03
CA SER A 198 6.92 22.07 -0.54
C SER A 198 6.87 22.03 -2.08
N GLU A 199 8.00 22.23 -2.75
CA GLU A 199 8.13 22.06 -4.20
C GLU A 199 7.85 20.61 -4.62
N GLN A 200 8.46 19.62 -3.94
CA GLN A 200 8.21 18.20 -4.26
C GLN A 200 6.76 17.79 -3.96
N GLU A 201 6.16 18.29 -2.89
CA GLU A 201 4.73 18.05 -2.58
C GLU A 201 3.83 18.59 -3.69
N THR A 202 4.14 19.78 -4.22
CA THR A 202 3.41 20.37 -5.35
C THR A 202 3.52 19.49 -6.60
N ARG A 203 4.71 18.95 -6.88
CA ARG A 203 4.93 18.03 -8.00
C ARG A 203 4.12 16.74 -7.84
N VAL A 204 4.12 16.15 -6.64
CA VAL A 204 3.34 14.95 -6.30
C VAL A 204 1.84 15.21 -6.45
N ARG A 205 1.32 16.34 -5.92
CA ARG A 205 -0.10 16.72 -6.06
C ARG A 205 -0.49 16.93 -7.53
N THR A 206 0.39 17.54 -8.32
CA THR A 206 0.17 17.74 -9.75
C THR A 206 0.06 16.39 -10.48
N ALA A 207 0.98 15.45 -10.21
CA ALA A 207 0.92 14.10 -10.77
C ALA A 207 -0.37 13.36 -10.35
N LEU A 208 -0.75 13.42 -9.07
CA LEU A 208 -1.99 12.82 -8.57
C LEU A 208 -3.23 13.38 -9.27
N SER A 209 -3.31 14.71 -9.44
CA SER A 209 -4.41 15.36 -10.16
C SER A 209 -4.48 14.90 -11.61
N LEU A 210 -3.35 14.75 -12.31
CA LEU A 210 -3.33 14.25 -13.68
C LEU A 210 -3.81 12.80 -13.78
N ILE A 211 -3.44 11.96 -12.80
CA ILE A 211 -3.89 10.56 -12.72
C ILE A 211 -5.39 10.50 -12.47
N GLU A 212 -5.92 11.28 -11.52
CA GLU A 212 -7.35 11.34 -11.20
C GLU A 212 -8.19 11.83 -12.39
N GLN A 213 -7.69 12.82 -13.13
CA GLN A 213 -8.32 13.25 -14.39
C GLN A 213 -8.32 12.12 -15.44
N GLY A 214 -7.23 11.36 -15.53
CA GLY A 214 -7.13 10.16 -16.36
C GLY A 214 -8.14 9.09 -15.97
N GLU A 215 -8.28 8.80 -14.67
CA GLU A 215 -9.24 7.82 -14.14
C GLU A 215 -10.67 8.24 -14.46
N ASN A 216 -11.01 9.50 -14.21
CA ASN A 216 -12.33 10.06 -14.52
C ASN A 216 -12.65 10.00 -16.02
N ARG A 217 -11.67 10.26 -16.89
CA ARG A 217 -11.82 10.13 -18.34
C ARG A 217 -12.05 8.68 -18.74
N ALA A 218 -11.24 7.76 -18.21
CA ALA A 218 -11.36 6.33 -18.47
C ALA A 218 -12.75 5.82 -18.07
N LEU A 219 -13.24 6.17 -16.86
CA LEU A 219 -14.58 5.82 -16.38
C LEU A 219 -15.70 6.35 -17.28
N LYS A 220 -15.64 7.64 -17.66
CA LYS A 220 -16.64 8.24 -18.58
C LYS A 220 -16.62 7.61 -19.96
N SER A 221 -15.46 7.15 -20.41
CA SER A 221 -15.29 6.53 -21.74
C SER A 221 -15.63 5.04 -21.79
N ILE A 222 -16.01 4.38 -20.69
CA ILE A 222 -16.29 2.93 -20.69
C ILE A 222 -17.34 2.54 -21.73
N PHE A 223 -18.37 3.35 -21.94
CA PHE A 223 -19.45 3.04 -22.89
C PHE A 223 -19.36 3.83 -24.20
N VAL A 224 -18.26 4.54 -24.43
CA VAL A 224 -18.02 5.36 -25.62
C VAL A 224 -16.81 4.80 -26.35
N ARG A 225 -16.80 4.90 -27.67
CA ARG A 225 -15.67 4.43 -28.48
C ARG A 225 -14.45 5.33 -28.23
N ASP A 226 -13.41 4.76 -27.62
CA ASP A 226 -12.20 5.43 -27.15
C ASP A 226 -10.98 5.20 -28.06
N SER A 227 -11.11 4.36 -29.09
CA SER A 227 -10.02 4.05 -30.03
C SER A 227 -10.53 3.74 -31.45
N PRO A 228 -9.66 3.87 -32.46
CA PRO A 228 -9.95 3.36 -33.79
C PRO A 228 -10.14 1.83 -33.76
N PRO A 229 -11.05 1.28 -34.58
CA PRO A 229 -11.18 -0.15 -34.81
C PRO A 229 -9.87 -0.74 -35.31
N ILE A 230 -9.71 -2.04 -35.12
CA ILE A 230 -8.45 -2.71 -35.44
C ILE A 230 -8.06 -2.61 -36.92
N TRP A 231 -9.04 -2.52 -37.84
CA TRP A 231 -8.80 -2.44 -39.28
C TRP A 231 -8.47 -1.03 -39.79
N SER A 232 -8.66 0.01 -38.97
CA SER A 232 -8.26 1.38 -39.30
C SER A 232 -6.89 1.75 -38.72
N LEU A 233 -6.24 0.84 -38.02
CA LEU A 233 -4.86 1.01 -37.56
C LEU A 233 -3.94 0.89 -38.79
N GLN A 234 -3.53 2.02 -39.36
CA GLN A 234 -2.42 2.03 -40.32
C GLN A 234 -1.20 1.39 -39.66
N THR A 235 -0.41 0.62 -40.41
CA THR A 235 0.74 -0.18 -39.94
C THR A 235 1.85 0.69 -39.32
N SER A 236 1.63 1.17 -38.09
CA SER A 236 2.57 1.97 -37.28
C SER A 236 3.44 1.14 -36.33
N LEU A 237 3.24 -0.19 -36.30
CA LEU A 237 3.96 -1.10 -35.39
C LEU A 237 5.49 -0.97 -35.49
N GLY A 238 6.02 -0.84 -36.72
CA GLY A 238 7.46 -0.72 -36.94
C GLY A 238 8.03 0.63 -36.49
N THR A 239 7.31 1.73 -36.70
CA THR A 239 7.73 3.08 -36.33
C THR A 239 7.60 3.32 -34.82
N GLU A 240 6.52 2.85 -34.18
CA GLU A 240 6.33 2.89 -32.73
C GLU A 240 7.40 2.06 -31.99
N TRP A 241 7.68 0.85 -32.47
CA TRP A 241 8.71 -0.01 -31.89
C TRP A 241 10.10 0.64 -31.96
N ALA A 242 10.47 1.21 -33.11
CA ALA A 242 11.77 1.87 -33.30
C ALA A 242 11.92 3.12 -32.41
N GLN A 243 10.85 3.89 -32.18
CA GLN A 243 10.88 5.12 -31.39
C GLN A 243 10.81 4.90 -29.87
N HIS A 244 10.16 3.83 -29.39
CA HIS A 244 9.81 3.72 -27.97
C HIS A 244 10.38 2.50 -27.23
N SER A 245 10.89 1.47 -27.92
CA SER A 245 11.35 0.23 -27.27
C SER A 245 12.66 0.37 -26.48
N GLY A 246 13.67 1.03 -27.05
CA GLY A 246 15.02 1.12 -26.46
C GLY A 246 15.06 1.94 -25.17
N GLU A 247 14.37 3.09 -25.14
CA GLU A 247 14.34 3.96 -23.96
C GLU A 247 13.46 3.39 -22.83
N SER A 248 12.28 2.84 -23.16
CA SER A 248 11.33 2.33 -22.17
C SER A 248 11.89 1.16 -21.37
N PHE A 249 12.58 0.23 -22.03
CA PHE A 249 13.23 -0.91 -21.36
C PHE A 249 14.40 -0.48 -20.48
N SER A 250 15.19 0.50 -20.95
CA SER A 250 16.33 1.03 -20.20
C SER A 250 15.89 1.71 -18.89
N LEU A 251 14.77 2.43 -18.93
CA LEU A 251 14.15 3.11 -17.78
C LEU A 251 13.57 2.11 -16.79
N GLN A 252 12.84 1.10 -17.27
CA GLN A 252 12.27 0.05 -16.41
C GLN A 252 13.36 -0.77 -15.71
N ARG A 253 14.47 -1.04 -16.39
CA ARG A 253 15.64 -1.70 -15.81
C ARG A 253 16.32 -0.83 -14.75
N LYS A 254 16.52 0.47 -15.03
CA LYS A 254 17.10 1.42 -14.07
C LYS A 254 16.23 1.56 -12.81
N ALA A 255 14.92 1.72 -12.97
CA ALA A 255 13.97 1.81 -11.85
C ALA A 255 13.95 0.52 -11.00
N SER A 256 13.98 -0.64 -11.65
CA SER A 256 14.03 -1.94 -10.94
C SER A 256 15.36 -2.14 -10.21
N ALA A 257 16.48 -1.78 -10.84
CA ALA A 257 17.81 -1.85 -10.21
C ALA A 257 17.94 -0.90 -9.01
N ALA A 258 17.40 0.32 -9.12
CA ALA A 258 17.36 1.28 -8.02
C ALA A 258 16.51 0.75 -6.85
N PHE A 259 15.35 0.14 -7.13
CA PHE A 259 14.50 -0.45 -6.09
C PHE A 259 15.18 -1.63 -5.36
N ILE A 260 15.84 -2.53 -6.10
CA ILE A 260 16.55 -3.67 -5.50
C ILE A 260 17.70 -3.19 -4.60
N LYS A 261 18.45 -2.16 -5.02
CA LYS A 261 19.52 -1.56 -4.21
C LYS A 261 19.00 -0.87 -2.95
N ARG A 262 17.78 -0.34 -2.99
CA ARG A 262 17.16 0.40 -1.87
C ARG A 262 16.63 -0.51 -0.76
N LEU A 263 16.09 -1.69 -1.10
CA LEU A 263 15.48 -2.59 -0.10
C LEU A 263 16.05 -4.03 -0.14
N PRO A 264 17.38 -4.23 -0.06
CA PRO A 264 17.97 -5.57 -0.04
C PRO A 264 17.47 -6.37 1.17
N PHE A 265 17.32 -5.69 2.31
CA PHE A 265 16.80 -6.27 3.55
C PHE A 265 15.36 -6.76 3.43
N THR A 266 14.52 -6.14 2.62
CA THR A 266 13.14 -6.60 2.43
C THR A 266 13.08 -7.92 1.69
N PHE A 267 13.88 -8.09 0.63
CA PHE A 267 14.00 -9.37 -0.06
C PHE A 267 14.63 -10.44 0.86
N LEU A 268 15.63 -10.05 1.66
CA LEU A 268 16.24 -10.96 2.64
C LEU A 268 15.25 -11.42 3.72
N ILE A 269 14.47 -10.50 4.30
CA ILE A 269 13.43 -10.81 5.29
C ILE A 269 12.35 -11.70 4.67
N HIS A 270 11.92 -11.41 3.44
CA HIS A 270 10.95 -12.25 2.74
C HIS A 270 11.48 -13.66 2.47
N ALA A 271 12.74 -13.78 2.02
CA ALA A 271 13.42 -15.06 1.83
C ALA A 271 13.56 -15.82 3.16
N LEU A 272 13.98 -15.14 4.24
CA LEU A 272 14.09 -15.72 5.58
C LEU A 272 12.73 -16.22 6.08
N PHE A 273 11.66 -15.46 5.86
CA PHE A 273 10.30 -15.85 6.22
C PHE A 273 9.86 -17.11 5.47
N ILE A 274 10.12 -17.20 4.16
CA ILE A 274 9.83 -18.40 3.36
C ILE A 274 10.63 -19.60 3.89
N VAL A 275 11.92 -19.43 4.19
CA VAL A 275 12.78 -20.48 4.76
C VAL A 275 12.25 -20.94 6.12
N LEU A 276 11.86 -20.01 6.99
CA LEU A 276 11.32 -20.31 8.32
C LEU A 276 10.02 -21.11 8.22
N ILE A 277 9.06 -20.68 7.39
CA ILE A 277 7.82 -21.43 7.17
C ILE A 277 8.11 -22.79 6.55
N SER A 278 8.97 -22.86 5.52
CA SER A 278 9.31 -24.12 4.87
C SER A 278 9.90 -25.12 5.88
N THR A 279 10.80 -24.64 6.74
CA THR A 279 11.42 -25.45 7.79
C THR A 279 10.38 -25.92 8.83
N ALA A 280 9.50 -25.03 9.26
CA ALA A 280 8.41 -25.36 10.18
C ALA A 280 7.46 -26.41 9.60
N LEU A 281 7.04 -26.25 8.33
CA LEU A 281 6.18 -27.20 7.63
C LEU A 281 6.86 -28.57 7.44
N HIS A 282 8.15 -28.57 7.09
CA HIS A 282 8.93 -29.80 6.95
C HIS A 282 9.09 -30.54 8.27
N TRP A 283 9.38 -29.82 9.35
CA TRP A 283 9.47 -30.40 10.69
C TRP A 283 8.13 -30.96 11.16
N MET A 284 7.06 -30.23 10.89
CA MET A 284 5.70 -30.66 11.18
C MET A 284 5.30 -31.91 10.39
N ARG A 285 5.69 -32.02 9.12
CA ARG A 285 5.50 -33.24 8.31
C ARG A 285 6.16 -34.45 8.97
N ARG A 286 7.42 -34.30 9.41
CA ARG A 286 8.16 -35.39 10.07
C ARG A 286 7.48 -35.86 11.36
N ARG A 287 6.94 -34.93 12.16
CA ARG A 287 6.25 -35.27 13.42
C ARG A 287 4.87 -35.89 13.18
N ILE A 288 4.14 -35.43 12.18
CA ILE A 288 2.75 -35.85 11.92
C ILE A 288 2.67 -37.11 11.08
N GLY A 289 3.68 -37.40 10.26
CA GLY A 289 3.67 -38.56 9.35
C GLY A 289 3.35 -39.88 10.05
N LYS A 290 3.83 -40.07 11.29
CA LYS A 290 3.52 -41.24 12.11
C LYS A 290 2.06 -41.24 12.62
N LEU A 291 1.59 -40.10 13.14
CA LEU A 291 0.23 -39.91 13.67
C LEU A 291 -0.85 -39.97 12.57
N ALA A 292 -0.51 -39.67 11.32
CA ALA A 292 -1.45 -39.68 10.21
C ALA A 292 -1.78 -41.10 9.71
N GLN A 293 -0.98 -42.12 10.07
CA GLN A 293 -1.33 -43.52 9.80
C GLN A 293 -2.51 -43.97 10.66
N GLU A 294 -2.66 -43.42 11.87
CA GLU A 294 -3.72 -43.78 12.83
C GLU A 294 -4.99 -42.92 12.68
N LYS A 295 -4.90 -41.72 12.08
CA LYS A 295 -5.98 -40.73 12.06
C LYS A 295 -6.31 -40.26 10.64
N PRO A 296 -7.47 -40.64 10.07
CA PRO A 296 -7.83 -40.32 8.69
C PRO A 296 -8.04 -38.82 8.43
N ASP A 297 -8.38 -38.03 9.45
CA ASP A 297 -8.52 -36.56 9.31
C ASP A 297 -7.18 -35.86 9.05
N LEU A 298 -6.07 -36.38 9.60
CA LEU A 298 -4.73 -35.84 9.37
C LEU A 298 -4.21 -36.18 7.97
N GLN A 299 -4.67 -37.29 7.37
CA GLN A 299 -4.31 -37.66 6.00
C GLN A 299 -4.78 -36.63 4.97
N ARG A 300 -5.91 -35.95 5.21
CA ARG A 300 -6.39 -34.86 4.34
C ARG A 300 -5.48 -33.62 4.35
N ALA A 301 -4.69 -33.41 5.41
CA ALA A 301 -3.77 -32.27 5.53
C ALA A 301 -2.35 -32.57 5.04
N LEU A 302 -2.00 -33.85 4.84
CA LEU A 302 -0.66 -34.29 4.42
C LEU A 302 -0.19 -33.72 3.06
N PRO A 303 -1.01 -33.63 1.99
CA PRO A 303 -0.53 -33.19 0.69
C PRO A 303 0.06 -31.77 0.67
N ILE A 304 -0.41 -30.90 1.58
CA ILE A 304 0.09 -29.52 1.76
C ILE A 304 1.49 -29.53 2.39
N LEU A 305 1.75 -30.50 3.26
CA LEU A 305 3.03 -30.67 3.94
C LEU A 305 4.08 -31.40 3.10
N ASP A 306 3.68 -32.08 2.02
CA ASP A 306 4.60 -32.73 1.07
C ASP A 306 5.34 -31.74 0.17
N LEU A 307 4.87 -30.48 0.11
CA LEU A 307 5.46 -29.41 -0.66
C LEU A 307 5.77 -28.20 0.25
N PRO A 308 6.65 -28.33 1.26
CA PRO A 308 6.85 -27.29 2.27
C PRO A 308 7.28 -25.97 1.66
N VAL A 309 8.14 -26.01 0.64
CA VAL A 309 8.60 -24.81 -0.08
C VAL A 309 7.46 -24.16 -0.84
N SER A 310 6.70 -24.92 -1.65
CA SER A 310 5.59 -24.35 -2.43
C SER A 310 4.48 -23.79 -1.55
N THR A 311 4.19 -24.46 -0.43
CA THR A 311 3.22 -23.99 0.57
C THR A 311 3.70 -22.72 1.26
N ALA A 312 5.00 -22.61 1.58
CA ALA A 312 5.57 -21.40 2.16
C ALA A 312 5.49 -20.21 1.20
N PHE A 313 5.82 -20.39 -0.07
CA PHE A 313 5.65 -19.36 -1.10
C PHE A 313 4.17 -18.98 -1.30
N ALA A 314 3.26 -19.96 -1.30
CA ALA A 314 1.82 -19.66 -1.42
C ALA A 314 1.32 -18.85 -0.21
N LEU A 315 1.81 -19.11 1.01
CA LEU A 315 1.50 -18.33 2.20
C LEU A 315 2.15 -16.94 2.21
N SER A 316 3.35 -16.81 1.63
CA SER A 316 4.07 -15.53 1.61
C SER A 316 3.33 -14.46 0.80
N ILE A 317 2.40 -14.85 -0.09
CA ILE A 317 1.56 -13.89 -0.84
C ILE A 317 0.77 -12.95 0.07
N LEU A 318 0.37 -13.38 1.26
CA LEU A 318 -0.41 -12.56 2.18
C LEU A 318 0.35 -11.30 2.63
N ILE A 319 1.69 -11.32 2.51
CA ILE A 319 2.58 -10.23 2.92
C ILE A 319 2.97 -9.36 1.73
N ILE A 320 2.85 -9.87 0.49
CA ILE A 320 3.32 -9.19 -0.72
C ILE A 320 2.65 -7.82 -0.92
N PRO A 321 1.31 -7.66 -0.83
CA PRO A 321 0.66 -6.37 -1.04
C PRO A 321 1.13 -5.28 -0.07
N SER A 322 1.42 -5.64 1.18
CA SER A 322 1.86 -4.69 2.21
C SER A 322 3.32 -4.28 2.03
N VAL A 323 4.18 -5.20 1.60
CA VAL A 323 5.62 -5.00 1.52
C VAL A 323 6.06 -4.42 0.17
N TYR A 324 5.41 -4.81 -0.93
CA TYR A 324 5.78 -4.46 -2.30
C TYR A 324 4.80 -3.48 -2.97
N ALA A 325 3.97 -2.78 -2.19
CA ALA A 325 3.02 -1.78 -2.68
C ALA A 325 3.66 -0.75 -3.63
N GLN A 326 4.94 -0.43 -3.43
CA GLN A 326 5.68 0.61 -4.17
C GLN A 326 6.64 0.03 -5.22
N ALA A 327 6.67 -1.30 -5.39
CA ALA A 327 7.59 -1.92 -6.30
C ALA A 327 7.26 -1.53 -7.76
N PRO A 328 8.26 -1.26 -8.62
CA PRO A 328 8.07 -1.10 -10.06
C PRO A 328 7.25 -2.24 -10.66
N ARG A 329 6.50 -1.94 -11.73
CA ARG A 329 5.57 -2.89 -12.39
C ARG A 329 6.22 -4.22 -12.73
N LEU A 330 7.49 -4.20 -13.13
CA LEU A 330 8.25 -5.42 -13.42
C LEU A 330 8.40 -6.31 -12.19
N ILE A 331 8.72 -5.73 -11.04
CA ILE A 331 8.89 -6.47 -9.79
C ILE A 331 7.54 -7.02 -9.32
N GLN A 332 6.46 -6.25 -9.42
CA GLN A 332 5.12 -6.75 -9.11
C GLN A 332 4.71 -7.93 -10.01
N ALA A 333 4.95 -7.82 -11.32
CA ALA A 333 4.67 -8.87 -12.28
C ALA A 333 5.47 -10.15 -11.99
N LEU A 334 6.79 -10.00 -11.73
CA LEU A 334 7.68 -11.10 -11.35
C LEU A 334 7.26 -11.75 -10.04
N MET A 335 6.89 -10.99 -9.01
CA MET A 335 6.41 -11.53 -7.73
C MET A 335 5.13 -12.35 -7.91
N GLY A 336 4.19 -11.89 -8.75
CA GLY A 336 3.01 -12.69 -9.08
C GLY A 336 3.35 -13.97 -9.84
N THR A 337 4.39 -13.99 -10.69
CA THR A 337 4.90 -15.21 -11.34
C THR A 337 5.50 -16.18 -10.33
N VAL A 338 6.38 -15.66 -9.47
CA VAL A 338 7.03 -16.42 -8.38
C VAL A 338 5.98 -17.04 -7.46
N THR A 339 4.81 -16.39 -7.32
CA THR A 339 3.72 -16.90 -6.50
C THR A 339 2.82 -17.91 -7.23
N LEU A 340 2.60 -17.72 -8.55
CA LEU A 340 1.72 -18.58 -9.32
C LEU A 340 2.26 -20.01 -9.46
N ILE A 341 3.57 -20.17 -9.67
CA ILE A 341 4.19 -21.48 -9.85
C ILE A 341 3.97 -22.38 -8.61
N PRO A 342 4.28 -21.94 -7.38
CA PRO A 342 3.95 -22.65 -6.15
C PRO A 342 2.45 -22.91 -5.97
N THR A 343 1.60 -21.93 -6.28
CA THR A 343 0.15 -22.07 -6.19
C THR A 343 -0.34 -23.23 -7.05
N VAL A 344 0.14 -23.31 -8.29
CA VAL A 344 -0.22 -24.39 -9.23
C VAL A 344 0.36 -25.73 -8.78
N ALA A 345 1.57 -25.77 -8.23
CA ALA A 345 2.16 -26.99 -7.68
C ALA A 345 1.31 -27.55 -6.52
N VAL A 346 0.83 -26.70 -5.62
CA VAL A 346 -0.07 -27.10 -4.52
C VAL A 346 -1.44 -27.52 -5.07
N LEU A 347 -2.02 -26.77 -6.00
CA LEU A 347 -3.31 -27.10 -6.62
C LEU A 347 -3.28 -28.45 -7.36
N ARG A 348 -2.18 -28.81 -8.01
CA ARG A 348 -2.02 -30.13 -8.66
C ARG A 348 -2.05 -31.29 -7.66
N ARG A 349 -1.68 -31.07 -6.39
CA ARG A 349 -1.81 -32.08 -5.31
C ARG A 349 -3.21 -32.12 -4.71
N LEU A 350 -3.92 -31.00 -4.70
CA LEU A 350 -5.26 -30.89 -4.11
C LEU A 350 -6.40 -31.25 -5.08
N LEU A 351 -6.18 -31.06 -6.38
CA LEU A 351 -7.18 -31.30 -7.42
C LEU A 351 -6.89 -32.60 -8.20
N ARG A 352 -7.94 -33.16 -8.79
CA ARG A 352 -7.84 -34.37 -9.63
C ARG A 352 -7.03 -34.08 -10.89
N ARG A 353 -6.36 -35.10 -11.45
CA ARG A 353 -5.55 -34.98 -12.68
C ARG A 353 -6.30 -34.35 -13.86
N GLY A 354 -7.62 -34.54 -13.95
CA GLY A 354 -8.47 -33.92 -14.96
C GLY A 354 -8.52 -32.39 -14.95
N SER A 355 -8.12 -31.72 -13.86
CA SER A 355 -8.07 -30.25 -13.78
C SER A 355 -6.73 -29.64 -14.17
N TYR A 356 -5.70 -30.45 -14.45
CA TYR A 356 -4.36 -29.94 -14.79
C TYR A 356 -4.33 -29.03 -16.02
N PRO A 357 -5.13 -29.27 -17.09
CA PRO A 357 -5.20 -28.35 -18.21
C PRO A 357 -5.64 -26.93 -17.80
N ILE A 358 -6.55 -26.81 -16.83
CA ILE A 358 -7.03 -25.51 -16.31
C ILE A 358 -5.91 -24.76 -15.61
N LEU A 359 -5.12 -25.48 -14.80
CA LEU A 359 -3.98 -24.90 -14.11
C LEU A 359 -2.90 -24.45 -15.11
N ASN A 360 -2.64 -25.23 -16.17
CA ASN A 360 -1.68 -24.85 -17.21
C ASN A 360 -2.14 -23.63 -18.00
N ALA A 361 -3.42 -23.57 -18.37
CA ALA A 361 -4.01 -22.42 -19.03
C ALA A 361 -3.91 -21.17 -18.16
N LEU A 362 -4.15 -21.28 -16.85
CA LEU A 362 -3.99 -20.16 -15.91
C LEU A 362 -2.55 -19.63 -15.91
N VAL A 363 -1.55 -20.52 -15.93
CA VAL A 363 -0.13 -20.13 -16.03
C VAL A 363 0.15 -19.41 -17.34
N ILE A 364 -0.22 -20.01 -18.47
CA ILE A 364 0.03 -19.44 -19.80
C ILE A 364 -0.64 -18.07 -19.94
N LEU A 365 -1.93 -17.97 -19.58
CA LEU A 365 -2.68 -16.72 -19.64
C LEU A 365 -2.09 -15.64 -18.73
N TYR A 366 -1.58 -16.00 -17.55
CA TYR A 366 -0.89 -15.06 -16.68
C TYR A 366 0.41 -14.55 -17.32
N PHE A 367 1.25 -15.44 -17.88
CA PHE A 367 2.47 -15.05 -18.58
C PHE A 367 2.20 -14.13 -19.78
N VAL A 368 1.15 -14.40 -20.56
CA VAL A 368 0.71 -13.51 -21.65
C VAL A 368 0.30 -12.13 -21.10
N GLY A 369 -0.37 -12.08 -19.95
CA GLY A 369 -0.67 -10.83 -19.27
C GLY A 369 0.58 -10.04 -18.84
N ILE A 370 1.67 -10.72 -18.45
CA ILE A 370 2.95 -10.06 -18.16
C ILE A 370 3.53 -9.42 -19.43
N LEU A 371 3.48 -10.12 -20.57
CA LEU A 371 3.93 -9.56 -21.84
C LEU A 371 3.17 -8.28 -22.18
N GLN A 372 1.86 -8.24 -21.91
CA GLN A 372 1.06 -7.02 -22.08
C GLN A 372 1.57 -5.86 -21.19
N VAL A 373 1.96 -6.14 -19.94
CA VAL A 373 2.53 -5.12 -19.04
C VAL A 373 3.88 -4.60 -19.53
N LEU A 374 4.73 -5.48 -20.08
CA LEU A 374 6.05 -5.10 -20.62
C LEU A 374 5.94 -4.22 -21.86
N VAL A 375 4.85 -4.36 -22.60
CA VAL A 375 4.59 -3.70 -23.88
C VAL A 375 3.58 -2.56 -23.73
N ALA A 376 3.24 -2.17 -22.49
CA ALA A 376 2.22 -1.15 -22.21
C ALA A 376 2.55 0.24 -22.82
N SER A 377 3.81 0.52 -23.13
CA SER A 377 4.24 1.73 -23.85
C SER A 377 4.00 1.69 -25.36
N LEU A 378 3.65 0.52 -25.91
CA LEU A 378 3.31 0.29 -27.32
C LEU A 378 1.84 -0.14 -27.42
N PRO A 379 0.88 0.80 -27.50
CA PRO A 379 -0.54 0.53 -27.35
C PRO A 379 -1.09 -0.46 -28.39
N VAL A 380 -0.57 -0.41 -29.62
CA VAL A 380 -1.00 -1.32 -30.70
C VAL A 380 -0.58 -2.76 -30.41
N LEU A 381 0.67 -2.99 -30.01
CA LEU A 381 1.16 -4.33 -29.72
C LEU A 381 0.52 -4.91 -28.45
N ALA A 382 0.33 -4.08 -27.42
CA ALA A 382 -0.42 -4.47 -26.22
C ALA A 382 -1.87 -4.89 -26.55
N ARG A 383 -2.53 -4.21 -27.50
CA ARG A 383 -3.88 -4.55 -27.96
C ARG A 383 -3.94 -5.90 -28.69
N PHE A 384 -2.97 -6.21 -29.55
CA PHE A 384 -2.90 -7.51 -30.21
C PHE A 384 -2.63 -8.66 -29.23
N ILE A 385 -1.72 -8.46 -28.27
CA ILE A 385 -1.46 -9.44 -27.20
C ILE A 385 -2.74 -9.70 -26.40
N PHE A 386 -3.48 -8.64 -26.03
CA PHE A 386 -4.75 -8.75 -25.32
C PHE A 386 -5.81 -9.54 -26.10
N LEU A 387 -6.02 -9.20 -27.38
CA LEU A 387 -6.97 -9.92 -28.23
C LEU A 387 -6.62 -11.41 -28.34
N GLY A 388 -5.35 -11.73 -28.51
CA GLY A 388 -4.86 -13.13 -28.51
C GLY A 388 -5.10 -13.83 -27.18
N GLN A 389 -4.86 -13.15 -26.05
CA GLN A 389 -5.08 -13.68 -24.71
C GLN A 389 -6.57 -14.00 -24.46
N VAL A 390 -7.47 -13.06 -24.79
CA VAL A 390 -8.92 -13.22 -24.60
C VAL A 390 -9.49 -14.30 -25.51
N LEU A 391 -9.04 -14.33 -26.78
CA LEU A 391 -9.44 -15.38 -27.72
C LEU A 391 -8.97 -16.76 -27.25
N GLY A 392 -7.69 -16.88 -26.86
CA GLY A 392 -7.13 -18.12 -26.32
C GLY A 392 -7.87 -18.59 -25.07
N ALA A 393 -8.19 -17.67 -24.16
CA ALA A 393 -8.98 -17.97 -22.97
C ALA A 393 -10.40 -18.44 -23.32
N ALA A 394 -11.08 -17.80 -24.27
CA ALA A 394 -12.42 -18.19 -24.71
C ALA A 394 -12.43 -19.57 -25.37
N VAL A 395 -11.51 -19.84 -26.30
CA VAL A 395 -11.35 -21.15 -26.94
C VAL A 395 -11.07 -22.24 -25.89
N PHE A 396 -10.19 -21.94 -24.94
CA PHE A 396 -9.89 -22.85 -23.84
C PHE A 396 -11.13 -23.16 -22.99
N LEU A 397 -11.94 -22.14 -22.63
CA LEU A 397 -13.17 -22.35 -21.87
C LEU A 397 -14.20 -23.20 -22.64
N VAL A 398 -14.33 -23.02 -23.96
CA VAL A 398 -15.19 -23.85 -24.81
C VAL A 398 -14.72 -25.31 -24.78
N TRP A 399 -13.41 -25.55 -24.97
CA TRP A 399 -12.82 -26.89 -24.93
C TRP A 399 -13.05 -27.57 -23.57
N VAL A 400 -12.80 -26.84 -22.47
CA VAL A 400 -13.00 -27.33 -21.11
C VAL A 400 -14.48 -27.66 -20.83
N LEU A 401 -15.40 -26.76 -21.19
CA LEU A 401 -16.83 -27.00 -20.97
C LEU A 401 -17.37 -28.15 -21.83
N ARG A 402 -16.77 -28.39 -23.01
CA ARG A 402 -17.12 -29.52 -23.89
C ARG A 402 -16.55 -30.84 -23.36
N SER A 403 -15.32 -30.86 -22.86
CA SER A 403 -14.71 -32.07 -22.29
C SER A 403 -15.43 -32.56 -21.03
N TRP A 404 -16.09 -31.67 -20.28
CA TRP A 404 -16.95 -32.04 -19.14
C TRP A 404 -18.35 -32.55 -19.51
N ARG A 405 -18.76 -32.50 -20.79
CA ARG A 405 -20.07 -33.04 -21.23
C ARG A 405 -20.03 -34.54 -21.55
N SER A 406 -18.84 -35.14 -21.60
CA SER A 406 -18.70 -36.56 -21.91
C SER A 406 -19.33 -37.44 -20.81
N PRO A 407 -20.13 -38.47 -21.13
CA PRO A 407 -20.94 -39.22 -20.16
C PRO A 407 -20.14 -40.12 -19.19
N ALA A 408 -18.81 -40.11 -19.26
CA ALA A 408 -17.95 -41.09 -18.61
C ALA A 408 -17.63 -40.79 -17.13
N GLU A 409 -18.10 -39.67 -16.56
CA GLU A 409 -17.97 -39.40 -15.12
C GLU A 409 -19.34 -39.14 -14.50
N THR A 410 -19.85 -40.16 -13.82
CA THR A 410 -21.11 -40.16 -13.09
C THR A 410 -21.23 -39.00 -12.09
N VAL A 411 -22.45 -38.50 -12.01
CA VAL A 411 -22.88 -37.21 -11.45
C VAL A 411 -22.81 -37.14 -9.90
N GLU A 412 -22.39 -38.19 -9.20
CA GLU A 412 -22.57 -38.28 -7.74
C GLU A 412 -21.42 -37.74 -6.85
N THR A 413 -20.30 -37.27 -7.40
CA THR A 413 -19.16 -36.78 -6.57
C THR A 413 -18.73 -35.34 -6.83
N HIS A 414 -19.56 -34.53 -7.49
CA HIS A 414 -19.20 -33.14 -7.84
C HIS A 414 -19.50 -32.17 -6.69
N GLY A 415 -18.54 -32.00 -5.77
CA GLY A 415 -18.64 -31.06 -4.65
C GLY A 415 -18.82 -29.59 -5.08
N PHE A 416 -19.18 -28.71 -4.12
CA PHE A 416 -19.45 -27.28 -4.31
C PHE A 416 -18.44 -26.54 -5.21
N ILE A 417 -17.14 -26.85 -5.08
CA ILE A 417 -16.06 -26.25 -5.87
C ILE A 417 -16.30 -26.42 -7.37
N TRP A 418 -16.76 -27.60 -7.80
CA TRP A 418 -16.83 -27.91 -9.22
C TRP A 418 -17.98 -27.16 -9.89
N ARG A 419 -19.09 -27.01 -9.16
CA ARG A 419 -20.23 -26.15 -9.53
C ARG A 419 -19.79 -24.70 -9.68
N THR A 420 -18.97 -24.20 -8.76
CA THR A 420 -18.45 -22.83 -8.81
C THR A 420 -17.56 -22.61 -10.04
N ILE A 421 -16.58 -23.48 -10.30
CA ILE A 421 -15.71 -23.31 -11.49
C ILE A 421 -16.53 -23.42 -12.78
N ARG A 422 -17.53 -24.30 -12.86
CA ARG A 422 -18.43 -24.38 -14.02
C ARG A 422 -19.26 -23.11 -14.20
N ALA A 423 -19.76 -22.51 -13.11
CA ALA A 423 -20.44 -21.23 -13.16
C ALA A 423 -19.50 -20.11 -13.64
N THR A 424 -18.29 -20.03 -13.10
CA THR A 424 -17.27 -19.06 -13.52
C THR A 424 -16.88 -19.23 -14.99
N ALA A 425 -16.72 -20.46 -15.47
CA ALA A 425 -16.43 -20.76 -16.87
C ALA A 425 -17.57 -20.31 -17.81
N LYS A 426 -18.84 -20.49 -17.42
CA LYS A 426 -19.99 -19.99 -18.17
C LYS A 426 -20.04 -18.47 -18.23
N ILE A 427 -19.74 -17.79 -17.12
CA ILE A 427 -19.63 -16.32 -17.06
C ILE A 427 -18.52 -15.86 -18.02
N GLY A 428 -17.35 -16.50 -17.98
CA GLY A 428 -16.24 -16.21 -18.88
C GLY A 428 -16.57 -16.40 -20.35
N LEU A 429 -17.39 -17.40 -20.69
CA LEU A 429 -17.84 -17.66 -22.06
C LEU A 429 -18.70 -16.51 -22.62
N VAL A 430 -19.33 -15.71 -21.77
CA VAL A 430 -20.06 -14.50 -22.18
C VAL A 430 -19.16 -13.27 -22.13
N LEU A 431 -18.44 -13.06 -21.04
CA LEU A 431 -17.62 -11.86 -20.84
C LEU A 431 -16.45 -11.76 -21.83
N LEU A 432 -15.74 -12.86 -22.11
CA LEU A 432 -14.55 -12.82 -22.96
C LEU A 432 -14.88 -12.47 -24.42
N PRO A 433 -15.91 -13.07 -25.07
CA PRO A 433 -16.32 -12.63 -26.40
C PRO A 433 -16.80 -11.17 -26.45
N VAL A 434 -17.55 -10.73 -25.43
CA VAL A 434 -17.97 -9.31 -25.35
C VAL A 434 -16.75 -8.40 -25.24
N ALA A 435 -15.77 -8.77 -24.41
CA ALA A 435 -14.52 -8.04 -24.27
C ALA A 435 -13.73 -7.98 -25.58
N PHE A 436 -13.66 -9.11 -26.30
CA PHE A 436 -12.99 -9.23 -27.59
C PHE A 436 -13.65 -8.34 -28.65
N LEU A 437 -14.98 -8.42 -28.79
CA LEU A 437 -15.74 -7.61 -29.74
C LEU A 437 -15.65 -6.12 -29.41
N ALA A 438 -15.85 -5.74 -28.14
CA ALA A 438 -15.70 -4.36 -27.68
C ALA A 438 -14.33 -3.81 -28.09
N ASN A 439 -13.26 -4.55 -27.82
CA ASN A 439 -11.91 -4.15 -28.19
C ASN A 439 -11.75 -4.04 -29.72
N ILE A 440 -12.26 -4.98 -30.51
CA ILE A 440 -12.21 -4.93 -31.98
C ILE A 440 -12.86 -3.66 -32.56
N PHE A 441 -14.03 -3.30 -32.05
CA PHE A 441 -14.80 -2.12 -32.50
C PHE A 441 -14.26 -0.79 -31.98
N GLY A 442 -13.21 -0.81 -31.14
CA GLY A 442 -12.58 0.40 -30.62
C GLY A 442 -13.13 0.87 -29.27
N TYR A 443 -13.93 0.04 -28.58
CA TYR A 443 -14.26 0.19 -27.16
C TYR A 443 -13.19 -0.51 -26.32
N VAL A 444 -11.95 0.00 -26.38
CA VAL A 444 -10.76 -0.62 -25.80
C VAL A 444 -10.85 -0.60 -24.28
N ASN A 445 -11.30 0.49 -23.67
CA ASN A 445 -11.49 0.58 -22.22
C ASN A 445 -12.52 -0.44 -21.70
N LEU A 446 -13.66 -0.61 -22.39
CA LEU A 446 -14.65 -1.63 -22.04
C LEU A 446 -14.09 -3.04 -22.16
N GLY A 447 -13.43 -3.33 -23.29
CA GLY A 447 -12.84 -4.63 -23.56
C GLY A 447 -11.79 -4.99 -22.52
N ASN A 448 -10.87 -4.07 -22.25
CA ASN A 448 -9.83 -4.23 -21.24
C ASN A 448 -10.46 -4.45 -19.86
N LEU A 449 -11.44 -3.64 -19.48
CA LEU A 449 -12.11 -3.78 -18.19
C LEU A 449 -12.73 -5.18 -18.03
N LEU A 450 -13.55 -5.64 -18.97
CA LEU A 450 -14.21 -6.95 -18.88
C LEU A 450 -13.22 -8.12 -18.91
N GLY A 451 -12.26 -8.09 -19.84
CA GLY A 451 -11.27 -9.17 -20.01
C GLY A 451 -10.33 -9.27 -18.81
N ILE A 452 -9.77 -8.14 -18.38
CA ILE A 452 -8.81 -8.09 -17.27
C ILE A 452 -9.50 -8.34 -15.94
N ILE A 453 -10.70 -7.80 -15.70
CA ILE A 453 -11.50 -8.12 -14.50
C ILE A 453 -11.67 -9.63 -14.42
N PHE A 454 -12.13 -10.28 -15.49
CA PHE A 454 -12.37 -11.71 -15.49
C PHE A 454 -11.08 -12.51 -15.23
N LEU A 455 -10.01 -12.24 -15.97
CA LEU A 455 -8.75 -12.97 -15.84
C LEU A 455 -8.10 -12.79 -14.46
N LYS A 456 -8.02 -11.54 -13.95
CA LYS A 456 -7.47 -11.27 -12.61
C LYS A 456 -8.34 -11.86 -11.51
N SER A 457 -9.66 -11.77 -11.64
CA SER A 457 -10.63 -12.38 -10.71
C SER A 457 -10.35 -13.87 -10.55
N VAL A 458 -10.21 -14.61 -11.66
CA VAL A 458 -9.90 -16.05 -11.66
C VAL A 458 -8.54 -16.32 -11.02
N TYR A 459 -7.52 -15.52 -11.34
CA TYR A 459 -6.18 -15.65 -10.75
C TYR A 459 -6.21 -15.46 -9.23
N ILE A 460 -6.76 -14.34 -8.75
CA ILE A 460 -6.83 -14.04 -7.31
C ILE A 460 -7.66 -15.12 -6.59
N ALA A 461 -8.77 -15.56 -7.19
CA ALA A 461 -9.59 -16.64 -6.65
C ALA A 461 -8.80 -17.96 -6.53
N ALA A 462 -8.00 -18.34 -7.54
CA ALA A 462 -7.19 -19.55 -7.50
C ALA A 462 -6.11 -19.50 -6.40
N VAL A 463 -5.45 -18.35 -6.23
CA VAL A 463 -4.46 -18.17 -5.18
C VAL A 463 -5.10 -18.18 -3.79
N LEU A 464 -6.18 -17.43 -3.58
CA LEU A 464 -6.90 -17.40 -2.30
C LEU A 464 -7.46 -18.77 -1.95
N TYR A 465 -8.04 -19.49 -2.91
CA TYR A 465 -8.48 -20.86 -2.69
C TYR A 465 -7.34 -21.75 -2.18
N THR A 466 -6.14 -21.60 -2.76
CA THR A 466 -4.95 -22.35 -2.34
C THR A 466 -4.55 -21.99 -0.91
N VAL A 467 -4.49 -20.70 -0.59
CA VAL A 467 -4.16 -20.22 0.78
C VAL A 467 -5.18 -20.72 1.81
N ILE A 468 -6.48 -20.64 1.51
CA ILE A 468 -7.55 -21.14 2.39
C ILE A 468 -7.37 -22.63 2.65
N ARG A 469 -7.11 -23.44 1.61
CA ARG A 469 -6.91 -24.89 1.76
C ARG A 469 -5.66 -25.21 2.56
N ILE A 470 -4.59 -24.43 2.39
CA ILE A 470 -3.38 -24.55 3.22
C ILE A 470 -3.72 -24.28 4.68
N ILE A 471 -4.37 -23.14 4.98
CA ILE A 471 -4.74 -22.75 6.35
C ILE A 471 -5.70 -23.76 6.97
N GLU A 472 -6.67 -24.29 6.21
CA GLU A 472 -7.56 -25.35 6.68
C GLU A 472 -6.78 -26.61 7.08
N GLY A 473 -5.82 -27.05 6.27
CA GLY A 473 -4.92 -28.14 6.61
C GLY A 473 -4.13 -27.88 7.91
N LEU A 474 -3.62 -26.65 8.07
CA LEU A 474 -2.93 -26.22 9.29
C LEU A 474 -3.84 -26.18 10.52
N ILE A 475 -5.09 -25.74 10.38
CA ILE A 475 -6.09 -25.75 11.46
C ILE A 475 -6.40 -27.18 11.88
N ILE A 476 -6.62 -28.09 10.93
CA ILE A 476 -6.86 -29.51 11.21
C ILE A 476 -5.71 -30.07 12.04
N ILE A 477 -4.47 -29.78 11.64
CA ILE A 477 -3.27 -30.19 12.35
C ILE A 477 -3.21 -29.59 13.76
N ALA A 478 -3.42 -28.27 13.89
CA ALA A 478 -3.37 -27.57 15.17
C ALA A 478 -4.40 -28.10 16.18
N LEU A 479 -5.61 -28.45 15.71
CA LEU A 479 -6.65 -29.03 16.56
C LEU A 479 -6.34 -30.47 17.05
N HIS A 480 -5.37 -31.15 16.43
CA HIS A 480 -4.97 -32.51 16.77
C HIS A 480 -3.68 -32.63 17.59
N ILE A 481 -2.88 -31.55 17.67
CA ILE A 481 -1.57 -31.53 18.36
C ILE A 481 -1.63 -30.60 19.59
N ARG A 482 -0.83 -30.88 20.64
CA ARG A 482 -0.72 -30.00 21.81
C ARG A 482 -0.15 -28.62 21.41
N PRO A 483 -0.61 -27.51 22.02
CA PRO A 483 -1.49 -27.45 23.20
C PRO A 483 -3.00 -27.48 22.90
N LEU A 484 -3.44 -27.16 21.68
CA LEU A 484 -4.88 -27.06 21.35
C LEU A 484 -5.60 -28.41 21.39
N GLY A 485 -4.95 -29.48 20.95
CA GLY A 485 -5.53 -30.83 20.95
C GLY A 485 -5.80 -31.42 22.34
N SER A 486 -5.14 -30.91 23.38
CA SER A 486 -5.33 -31.34 24.77
C SER A 486 -6.42 -30.60 25.53
N LEU A 487 -6.95 -29.50 25.01
CA LEU A 487 -8.03 -28.75 25.66
C LEU A 487 -9.37 -29.50 25.49
N ARG A 488 -10.03 -29.82 26.61
CA ARG A 488 -11.27 -30.62 26.65
C ARG A 488 -12.44 -29.97 25.89
N VAL A 489 -12.50 -28.63 25.91
CA VAL A 489 -13.49 -27.83 25.17
C VAL A 489 -13.31 -27.99 23.66
N ILE A 490 -12.05 -28.06 23.20
CA ILE A 490 -11.70 -28.20 21.79
C ILE A 490 -11.90 -29.66 21.35
N SER A 491 -11.51 -30.64 22.18
CA SER A 491 -11.62 -32.06 21.83
C SER A 491 -13.07 -32.55 21.66
N LEU A 492 -14.03 -32.02 22.44
CA LEU A 492 -15.46 -32.36 22.29
C LEU A 492 -16.11 -31.71 21.06
N HIS A 493 -15.69 -30.50 20.67
CA HIS A 493 -16.35 -29.71 19.62
C HIS A 493 -15.50 -29.54 18.34
N ARG A 494 -14.47 -30.37 18.14
CA ARG A 494 -13.55 -30.31 16.98
C ARG A 494 -14.25 -30.11 15.62
N PRO A 495 -15.27 -30.94 15.23
CA PRO A 495 -15.89 -30.80 13.92
C PRO A 495 -16.69 -29.49 13.79
N MET A 496 -17.24 -28.98 14.89
CA MET A 496 -18.01 -27.74 14.92
C MET A 496 -17.10 -26.51 14.83
N LEU A 497 -15.98 -26.52 15.58
CA LEU A 497 -14.94 -25.49 15.52
C LEU A 497 -14.33 -25.42 14.12
N GLN A 498 -13.94 -26.57 13.55
CA GLN A 498 -13.40 -26.63 12.18
C GLN A 498 -14.37 -26.03 11.16
N ARG A 499 -15.65 -26.47 11.15
CA ARG A 499 -16.66 -25.96 10.20
C ARG A 499 -16.95 -24.47 10.37
N ARG A 500 -16.85 -23.92 11.58
CA ARG A 500 -17.06 -22.49 11.85
C ARG A 500 -15.86 -21.67 11.40
N THR A 501 -14.64 -22.10 11.74
CA THR A 501 -13.41 -21.42 11.35
C THR A 501 -13.23 -21.45 9.83
N CYS A 502 -13.52 -22.57 9.16
CA CYS A 502 -13.48 -22.64 7.69
C CYS A 502 -14.50 -21.69 7.05
N ARG A 503 -15.74 -21.63 7.54
CA ARG A 503 -16.76 -20.70 7.02
C ARG A 503 -16.38 -19.23 7.23
N LEU A 504 -15.83 -18.90 8.40
CA LEU A 504 -15.30 -17.56 8.67
C LEU A 504 -14.16 -17.22 7.70
N LEU A 505 -13.23 -18.15 7.49
CA LEU A 505 -12.10 -17.97 6.61
C LEU A 505 -12.52 -17.80 5.14
N GLU A 506 -13.48 -18.60 4.67
CA GLU A 506 -14.06 -18.48 3.33
C GLU A 506 -14.75 -17.13 3.14
N LEU A 507 -15.50 -16.66 4.15
CA LEU A 507 -16.15 -15.35 4.11
C LEU A 507 -15.12 -14.20 4.10
N LEU A 508 -14.13 -14.24 4.99
CA LEU A 508 -13.06 -13.24 5.04
C LEU A 508 -12.27 -13.23 3.72
N ALA A 509 -12.01 -14.39 3.14
CA ALA A 509 -11.33 -14.48 1.86
C ALA A 509 -12.19 -13.96 0.70
N PHE A 510 -13.51 -14.18 0.72
CA PHE A 510 -14.43 -13.59 -0.25
C PHE A 510 -14.46 -12.06 -0.14
N LEU A 511 -14.56 -11.53 1.08
CA LEU A 511 -14.50 -10.08 1.32
C LEU A 511 -13.15 -9.49 0.89
N PHE A 512 -12.05 -10.19 1.20
CA PHE A 512 -10.72 -9.79 0.76
C PHE A 512 -10.59 -9.83 -0.77
N TRP A 513 -11.06 -10.90 -1.41
CA TRP A 513 -11.10 -11.02 -2.88
C TRP A 513 -11.88 -9.87 -3.52
N LEU A 514 -13.07 -9.58 -3.00
CA LEU A 514 -13.91 -8.49 -3.50
C LEU A 514 -13.22 -7.14 -3.30
N ASN A 515 -12.63 -6.90 -2.13
CA ASN A 515 -11.88 -5.69 -1.85
C ASN A 515 -10.68 -5.53 -2.79
N VAL A 516 -9.87 -6.57 -3.01
CA VAL A 516 -8.72 -6.53 -3.93
C VAL A 516 -9.19 -6.24 -5.35
N LEU A 517 -10.27 -6.90 -5.81
CA LEU A 517 -10.82 -6.69 -7.14
C LEU A 517 -11.33 -5.25 -7.31
N LEU A 518 -12.16 -4.75 -6.39
CA LEU A 518 -12.70 -3.39 -6.45
C LEU A 518 -11.61 -2.32 -6.35
N ASN A 519 -10.62 -2.54 -5.48
CA ASN A 519 -9.49 -1.64 -5.33
C ASN A 519 -8.67 -1.58 -6.62
N PHE A 520 -8.38 -2.74 -7.24
CA PHE A 520 -7.57 -2.82 -8.44
C PHE A 520 -8.10 -1.98 -9.62
N PHE A 521 -9.43 -1.87 -9.75
CA PHE A 521 -10.07 -1.09 -10.82
C PHE A 521 -10.44 0.34 -10.40
N GLY A 522 -10.02 0.80 -9.22
CA GLY A 522 -10.41 2.11 -8.68
C GLY A 522 -11.91 2.25 -8.38
N LEU A 523 -12.68 1.15 -8.47
CA LEU A 523 -14.13 1.15 -8.25
C LEU A 523 -14.49 1.22 -6.77
N ARG A 524 -13.55 0.94 -5.87
CA ARG A 524 -13.79 0.95 -4.42
C ARG A 524 -14.27 2.32 -3.92
N GLU A 525 -13.54 3.40 -4.23
CA GLU A 525 -13.92 4.75 -3.77
C GLU A 525 -15.27 5.17 -4.37
N SER A 526 -15.48 4.90 -5.67
CA SER A 526 -16.75 5.19 -6.35
C SER A 526 -17.94 4.41 -5.77
N LEU A 527 -17.76 3.12 -5.45
CA LEU A 527 -18.80 2.30 -4.82
C LEU A 527 -19.09 2.76 -3.39
N ILE A 528 -18.06 3.05 -2.59
CA ILE A 528 -18.25 3.56 -1.22
C ILE A 528 -19.01 4.88 -1.26
N ALA A 529 -18.59 5.83 -2.09
CA ALA A 529 -19.29 7.11 -2.24
C ALA A 529 -20.74 6.93 -2.71
N SER A 530 -21.00 5.99 -3.62
CA SER A 530 -22.37 5.69 -4.09
C SER A 530 -23.23 5.06 -2.99
N ILE A 531 -22.65 4.16 -2.19
CA ILE A 531 -23.31 3.54 -1.05
C ILE A 531 -23.60 4.58 0.03
N GLU A 532 -22.63 5.45 0.36
CA GLU A 532 -22.80 6.55 1.30
C GLU A 532 -23.89 7.52 0.83
N ALA A 533 -23.90 7.88 -0.46
CA ALA A 533 -24.94 8.72 -1.05
C ALA A 533 -26.32 8.06 -0.97
N ALA A 534 -26.42 6.75 -1.21
CA ALA A 534 -27.67 6.01 -1.11
C ALA A 534 -28.15 5.85 0.35
N LEU A 535 -27.22 5.63 1.29
CA LEU A 535 -27.54 5.51 2.72
C LEU A 535 -27.95 6.85 3.33
N ASN A 536 -27.35 7.96 2.86
CA ASN A 536 -27.67 9.33 3.27
C ASN A 536 -28.78 9.97 2.43
N ALA A 537 -29.36 9.25 1.48
CA ALA A 537 -30.47 9.75 0.68
C ALA A 537 -31.67 10.01 1.61
N ASN A 538 -32.12 11.26 1.66
CA ASN A 538 -33.27 11.64 2.45
C ASN A 538 -34.55 11.17 1.74
N LEU A 539 -35.21 10.15 2.30
CA LEU A 539 -36.58 9.82 1.94
C LEU A 539 -37.50 10.65 2.84
N ALA A 540 -37.96 11.77 2.29
CA ALA A 540 -39.00 12.56 2.91
C ALA A 540 -40.35 11.85 2.71
N ILE A 541 -40.93 11.33 3.80
CA ILE A 541 -42.31 10.84 3.82
C ILE A 541 -43.08 11.75 4.78
N GLY A 542 -43.76 12.76 4.25
CA GLY A 542 -44.43 13.79 5.06
C GLY A 542 -43.43 14.67 5.83
N SER A 543 -43.61 14.83 7.14
CA SER A 543 -42.71 15.59 8.03
C SER A 543 -41.52 14.79 8.56
N PHE A 544 -41.40 13.50 8.22
CA PHE A 544 -40.35 12.62 8.71
C PHE A 544 -39.25 12.46 7.65
N ASN A 545 -38.02 12.83 8.03
CA ASN A 545 -36.83 12.57 7.23
C ASN A 545 -36.24 11.23 7.68
N ILE A 546 -36.45 10.19 6.88
CA ILE A 546 -35.90 8.86 7.16
C ILE A 546 -34.79 8.59 6.15
N THR A 547 -33.62 8.23 6.64
CA THR A 547 -32.49 7.80 5.80
C THR A 547 -32.39 6.28 5.82
N PRO A 548 -32.11 5.60 4.69
CA PRO A 548 -31.86 4.16 4.67
C PRO A 548 -30.73 3.75 5.62
N GLY A 549 -29.71 4.62 5.78
CA GLY A 549 -28.63 4.45 6.75
C GLY A 549 -29.12 4.41 8.18
N GLY A 550 -30.05 5.28 8.57
CA GLY A 550 -30.65 5.28 9.91
C GLY A 550 -31.43 3.98 10.21
N ILE A 551 -32.19 3.47 9.23
CA ILE A 551 -32.91 2.19 9.35
C ILE A 551 -31.93 1.02 9.52
N LEU A 552 -30.88 0.98 8.69
CA LEU A 552 -29.88 -0.09 8.74
C LEU A 552 -29.12 -0.07 10.08
N ALA A 553 -28.71 1.12 10.54
CA ALA A 553 -28.05 1.30 11.82
C ALA A 553 -28.95 0.83 12.97
N PHE A 554 -30.23 1.21 12.97
CA PHE A 554 -31.21 0.75 13.94
C PHE A 554 -31.34 -0.78 13.95
N LEU A 555 -31.50 -1.42 12.78
CA LEU A 555 -31.58 -2.88 12.67
C LEU A 555 -30.31 -3.57 13.18
N ILE A 556 -29.13 -3.02 12.88
CA ILE A 556 -27.85 -3.56 13.36
C ILE A 556 -27.75 -3.41 14.89
N THR A 557 -28.11 -2.26 15.46
CA THR A 557 -28.08 -2.02 16.90
C THR A 557 -29.04 -2.95 17.64
N VAL A 558 -30.28 -3.09 17.14
CA VAL A 558 -31.25 -4.05 17.69
C VAL A 558 -30.70 -5.46 17.59
N TRP A 559 -30.19 -5.87 16.43
CA TRP A 559 -29.62 -7.21 16.27
C TRP A 559 -28.37 -7.47 17.12
N ALA A 560 -27.54 -6.46 17.40
CA ALA A 560 -26.37 -6.57 18.26
C ALA A 560 -26.73 -6.62 19.76
N SER A 561 -27.92 -6.12 20.13
CA SER A 561 -28.42 -6.14 21.51
C SER A 561 -28.97 -7.51 21.95
N PHE A 562 -29.33 -8.37 20.98
CA PHE A 562 -29.65 -9.79 21.18
C PHE A 562 -28.44 -10.66 20.83
#